data_AF-A0A7W1HPN6-F1
#
_entry.id   AF-A0A7W1HPN6-F1
#
_cell.length_a   1.000
_cell.length_b   1.000
_cell.length_c   1.000
_cell.angle_alpha   90.00
_cell.angle_beta   90.00
_cell.angle_gamma   90.00
#
_symmetry.space_group_name_H-M   'P 1'
#
loop_
_entity.id
_entity.type
_entity.pdbx_description
1 polymer ?
#
loop_
_entity_poly.entity_id
_entity_poly.type
_entity_poly.pdbx_seq_one_letter_code
_entity_poly.pdbx_strand_id
1 'polypeptide(L)'
;MPKPPDNRSKDPAAEAATARRRGGRPRVLMANEPRAYREGIAAVISQLRPEVEIETVEPNALDTSIERFSPDMVICSKATDALKGGVRVWVELYPENAAFSVASIGGRRMEYTEIQLPDLLSIVDKAEELAGSN
;
A
#
# COMPACT_ATOMS: atom_id res chain seq x y z
N MET A 1 -20.54 16.80 54.68
CA MET A 1 -19.67 16.29 53.59
C MET A 1 -20.32 16.64 52.26
N PRO A 2 -19.68 17.38 51.34
CA PRO A 2 -20.20 17.55 49.98
C PRO A 2 -19.67 16.43 49.05
N LYS A 3 -20.53 15.96 48.13
CA LYS A 3 -20.13 15.07 47.01
C LYS A 3 -19.23 15.83 46.03
N PRO A 4 -18.27 15.17 45.34
CA PRO A 4 -17.50 15.82 44.30
C PRO A 4 -18.35 16.00 43.03
N PRO A 5 -18.15 17.06 42.24
CA PRO A 5 -18.75 17.16 40.93
C PRO A 5 -17.99 16.26 39.94
N ASP A 6 -18.74 15.34 39.35
CA ASP A 6 -18.40 14.67 38.09
C ASP A 6 -18.64 15.70 36.98
N ASN A 7 -17.59 16.13 36.29
CA ASN A 7 -17.75 16.95 35.09
C ASN A 7 -16.65 16.61 34.07
N ARG A 8 -16.78 15.43 33.47
CA ARG A 8 -16.16 15.12 32.17
C ARG A 8 -16.96 15.86 31.08
N SER A 9 -16.62 17.12 30.85
CA SER A 9 -16.88 17.74 29.54
C SER A 9 -15.89 17.14 28.54
N LYS A 10 -16.29 16.04 27.90
CA LYS A 10 -15.62 15.56 26.69
C LYS A 10 -16.13 16.44 25.55
N ASP A 11 -15.25 17.30 25.04
CA ASP A 11 -15.51 18.10 23.85
C ASP A 11 -15.83 17.17 22.66
N PRO A 12 -17.04 17.21 22.07
CA PRO A 12 -17.41 16.32 20.97
C PRO A 12 -16.59 16.60 19.69
N ALA A 13 -15.98 17.79 19.58
CA ALA A 13 -15.07 18.13 18.49
C ALA A 13 -13.69 17.46 18.63
N ALA A 14 -13.22 17.20 19.85
CA ALA A 14 -11.97 16.48 20.09
C ALA A 14 -12.14 14.97 19.84
N GLU A 15 -13.33 14.41 20.11
CA GLU A 15 -13.67 13.02 19.76
C GLU A 15 -13.87 12.82 18.25
N ALA A 16 -14.44 13.80 17.54
CA ALA A 16 -14.54 13.74 16.08
C ALA A 16 -13.17 13.87 15.37
N ALA A 17 -12.22 14.62 15.95
CA ALA A 17 -10.86 14.76 15.44
C ALA A 17 -9.97 13.54 15.78
N THR A 18 -10.20 12.88 16.91
CA THR A 18 -9.46 11.67 17.32
C THR A 18 -9.99 10.37 16.72
N ALA A 19 -11.24 10.35 16.23
CA ALA A 19 -11.79 9.23 15.47
C ALA A 19 -11.29 9.14 14.00
N ARG A 20 -10.51 10.13 13.52
CA ARG A 20 -10.06 10.20 12.12
C ARG A 20 -8.65 9.65 11.85
N ARG A 21 -7.95 9.08 12.84
CA ARG A 21 -6.54 8.68 12.71
C ARG A 21 -6.19 7.42 13.48
N ARG A 22 -6.65 6.25 13.02
CA ARG A 22 -6.00 4.96 13.27
C ARG A 22 -6.21 3.99 12.09
N GLY A 23 -5.84 4.41 10.88
CA GLY A 23 -5.34 3.50 9.85
C GLY A 23 -3.83 3.70 9.81
N GLY A 24 -3.03 2.64 9.83
CA GLY A 24 -1.57 2.76 9.70
C GLY A 24 -1.19 3.44 8.38
N ARG A 25 0.04 3.97 8.30
CA ARG A 25 0.60 4.41 7.02
C ARG A 25 0.56 3.24 6.03
N PRO A 26 0.02 3.39 4.81
CA PRO A 26 -0.05 2.30 3.85
C PRO A 26 1.35 1.75 3.58
N ARG A 27 1.49 0.44 3.65
CA ARG A 27 2.78 -0.25 3.51
C ARG A 27 2.93 -0.82 2.11
N VAL A 28 3.86 -0.27 1.34
CA VAL A 28 4.16 -0.68 -0.04
C VAL A 28 5.46 -1.46 -0.07
N LEU A 29 5.41 -2.69 -0.54
CA LEU A 29 6.58 -3.52 -0.77
C LEU A 29 6.89 -3.60 -2.27
N MET A 30 8.14 -3.34 -2.65
CA MET A 30 8.57 -3.36 -4.04
C MET A 30 9.63 -4.43 -4.27
N ALA A 31 9.41 -5.27 -5.28
CA ALA A 31 10.28 -6.39 -5.61
C ALA A 31 10.38 -6.61 -7.14
N ASN A 32 10.28 -5.52 -7.91
CA ASN A 32 10.40 -5.57 -9.37
C ASN A 32 11.86 -5.43 -9.84
N GLU A 33 12.12 -5.90 -11.05
CA GLU A 33 13.32 -5.66 -11.83
C GLU A 33 13.04 -4.71 -13.01
N PRO A 34 14.06 -4.00 -13.50
CA PRO A 34 15.42 -3.89 -12.96
C PRO A 34 15.47 -3.08 -11.65
N ARG A 35 16.48 -3.32 -10.82
CA ARG A 35 16.65 -2.63 -9.51
C ARG A 35 16.65 -1.10 -9.63
N ALA A 36 17.31 -0.55 -10.65
CA ALA A 36 17.31 0.90 -10.87
C ALA A 36 15.90 1.46 -11.09
N TYR A 37 15.02 0.69 -11.74
CA TYR A 37 13.63 1.09 -11.95
C TYR A 37 12.82 1.00 -10.65
N ARG A 38 13.02 -0.08 -9.87
CA ARG A 38 12.45 -0.21 -8.51
C ARG A 38 12.81 0.98 -7.62
N GLU A 39 14.09 1.34 -7.57
CA GLU A 39 14.59 2.47 -6.77
C GLU A 39 14.04 3.81 -7.28
N GLY A 40 13.96 3.99 -8.61
CA GLY A 40 13.38 5.20 -9.22
C GLY A 40 11.90 5.39 -8.90
N ILE A 41 11.08 4.34 -9.07
CA ILE A 41 9.65 4.39 -8.73
C ILE A 41 9.48 4.64 -7.23
N ALA A 42 10.20 3.91 -6.37
CA ALA A 42 10.14 4.09 -4.92
C ALA A 42 10.46 5.53 -4.50
N ALA A 43 11.51 6.14 -5.08
CA ALA A 43 11.89 7.51 -4.80
C ALA A 43 10.78 8.50 -5.18
N VAL A 44 10.12 8.31 -6.32
CA VAL A 44 9.05 9.20 -6.79
C VAL A 44 7.78 9.02 -5.96
N ILE A 45 7.39 7.79 -5.63
CA ILE A 45 6.22 7.55 -4.76
C ILE A 45 6.46 8.17 -3.38
N SER A 46 7.63 7.96 -2.76
CA SER A 46 7.96 8.56 -1.46
C SER A 46 7.90 10.09 -1.47
N GLN A 47 8.24 10.73 -2.58
CA GLN A 47 8.14 12.19 -2.74
C GLN A 47 6.68 12.66 -2.89
N LEU A 48 5.89 11.95 -3.69
CA LEU A 48 4.51 12.34 -4.03
C LEU A 48 3.47 11.86 -3.01
N ARG A 49 3.82 10.87 -2.18
CA ARG A 49 2.99 10.24 -1.15
C ARG A 49 3.83 10.00 0.12
N PRO A 50 4.21 11.07 0.85
CA PRO A 50 5.09 10.98 2.01
C PRO A 50 4.51 10.22 3.20
N GLU A 51 3.20 9.93 3.18
CA GLU A 51 2.54 9.13 4.22
C GLU A 51 2.60 7.62 3.94
N VAL A 52 3.15 7.18 2.79
CA VAL A 52 3.32 5.77 2.46
C VAL A 52 4.67 5.27 2.98
N GLU A 53 4.66 4.12 3.64
CA GLU A 53 5.88 3.42 4.04
C GLU A 53 6.31 2.48 2.91
N ILE A 54 7.49 2.71 2.34
CA ILE A 54 8.00 1.90 1.22
C ILE A 54 9.19 1.06 1.67
N GLU A 55 9.12 -0.25 1.40
CA GLU A 55 10.26 -1.17 1.48
C GLU A 55 10.58 -1.71 0.09
N THR A 56 11.87 -1.76 -0.26
CA THR A 56 12.34 -2.40 -1.50
C THR A 56 13.15 -3.63 -1.15
N VAL A 57 12.88 -4.75 -1.82
CA VAL A 57 13.57 -6.03 -1.61
C VAL A 57 13.94 -6.64 -2.97
N GLU A 58 14.82 -7.64 -2.95
CA GLU A 58 15.09 -8.41 -4.17
C GLU A 58 13.90 -9.33 -4.52
N PRO A 59 13.64 -9.61 -5.81
CA PRO A 59 12.48 -10.40 -6.23
C PRO A 59 12.42 -11.80 -5.60
N ASN A 60 13.58 -12.40 -5.35
CA ASN A 60 13.70 -13.72 -4.70
C ASN A 60 13.35 -13.71 -3.21
N ALA A 61 13.31 -12.54 -2.57
CA ALA A 61 12.97 -12.37 -1.17
C ALA A 61 11.50 -11.92 -0.97
N LEU A 62 10.71 -11.83 -2.05
CA LEU A 62 9.35 -11.29 -2.02
C LEU A 62 8.46 -12.01 -1.00
N ASP A 63 8.36 -13.34 -1.07
CA ASP A 63 7.43 -14.11 -0.24
C ASP A 63 7.76 -13.97 1.26
N THR A 64 9.03 -14.16 1.64
CA THR A 64 9.50 -13.95 3.02
C THR A 64 9.25 -12.51 3.49
N SER A 65 9.37 -11.54 2.59
CA SER A 65 9.16 -10.13 2.92
C SER A 65 7.67 -9.79 3.04
N ILE A 66 6.78 -10.44 2.28
CA ILE A 66 5.32 -10.30 2.45
C ILE A 66 4.92 -10.74 3.86
N GLU A 67 5.42 -11.88 4.34
CA GLU A 67 5.12 -12.37 5.70
C GLU A 67 5.64 -11.41 6.78
N ARG A 68 6.89 -10.97 6.65
CA ARG A 68 7.56 -10.10 7.63
C ARG A 68 7.01 -8.68 7.64
N PHE A 69 6.80 -8.11 6.47
CA PHE A 69 6.43 -6.71 6.27
C PHE A 69 4.91 -6.54 6.20
N SER A 70 4.11 -7.58 6.01
CA SER A 70 2.64 -7.48 5.93
C SER A 70 2.15 -6.27 5.12
N PRO A 71 2.55 -6.15 3.84
CA PRO A 71 2.24 -4.98 3.02
C PRO A 71 0.74 -4.86 2.71
N ASP A 72 0.26 -3.62 2.60
CA ASP A 72 -1.05 -3.31 2.04
C ASP A 72 -1.03 -3.39 0.50
N MET A 73 0.13 -3.10 -0.09
CA MET A 73 0.33 -3.13 -1.53
C MET A 73 1.70 -3.69 -1.93
N VAL A 74 1.75 -4.42 -3.05
CA VAL A 74 3.00 -4.89 -3.65
C VAL A 74 3.16 -4.42 -5.10
N ILE A 75 4.37 -4.02 -5.50
CA ILE A 75 4.76 -3.82 -6.89
C ILE A 75 5.90 -4.81 -7.21
N CYS A 76 5.70 -5.71 -8.18
CA CYS A 76 6.65 -6.78 -8.48
C CYS A 76 6.74 -7.04 -10.00
N SER A 77 7.77 -7.78 -10.43
CA SER A 77 7.86 -8.25 -11.83
C SER A 77 7.22 -9.62 -12.04
N LYS A 78 6.95 -10.34 -10.95
CA LYS A 78 6.35 -11.67 -10.97
C LYS A 78 5.44 -11.85 -9.76
N ALA A 79 4.16 -12.07 -10.01
CA ALA A 79 3.18 -12.32 -8.97
C ALA A 79 3.24 -13.77 -8.48
N THR A 80 3.66 -13.96 -7.23
CA THR A 80 3.69 -15.27 -6.55
C THR A 80 2.32 -15.68 -6.02
N ASP A 81 2.16 -16.93 -5.63
CA ASP A 81 0.90 -17.40 -5.04
C ASP A 81 0.69 -16.83 -3.62
N ALA A 82 1.78 -16.65 -2.86
CA ALA A 82 1.76 -15.94 -1.57
C ALA A 82 1.23 -14.52 -1.74
N LEU A 83 1.67 -13.80 -2.78
CA LEU A 83 1.15 -12.48 -3.11
C LEU A 83 -0.35 -12.50 -3.41
N LYS A 84 -0.77 -13.39 -4.32
CA LYS A 84 -2.17 -13.48 -4.77
C LYS A 84 -3.14 -13.86 -3.66
N GLY A 85 -2.69 -14.64 -2.68
CA GLY A 85 -3.49 -15.04 -1.52
C GLY A 85 -3.43 -14.10 -0.32
N GLY A 86 -2.36 -13.30 -0.19
CA GLY A 86 -2.06 -12.56 1.03
C GLY A 86 -2.19 -11.03 0.94
N VAL A 87 -2.14 -10.45 -0.26
CA VAL A 87 -2.09 -8.99 -0.44
C VAL A 87 -3.29 -8.49 -1.23
N ARG A 88 -3.99 -7.49 -0.68
CA ARG A 88 -5.25 -6.96 -1.24
C ARG A 88 -5.06 -6.12 -2.50
N VAL A 89 -3.93 -5.43 -2.60
CA VAL A 89 -3.57 -4.60 -3.75
C VAL A 89 -2.21 -5.02 -4.28
N TRP A 90 -2.09 -5.32 -5.57
CA TRP A 90 -0.77 -5.58 -6.15
C TRP A 90 -0.71 -5.22 -7.62
N VAL A 91 0.50 -4.93 -8.07
CA VAL A 91 0.84 -4.69 -9.47
C VAL A 91 1.97 -5.62 -9.87
N GLU A 92 1.74 -6.34 -10.96
CA GLU A 92 2.74 -7.11 -11.69
C GLU A 92 3.13 -6.33 -12.94
N LEU A 93 4.34 -5.78 -12.92
CA LEU A 93 4.91 -5.01 -14.02
C LEU A 93 5.49 -5.97 -15.07
N TYR A 94 4.95 -5.91 -16.28
CA TYR A 94 5.46 -6.62 -17.45
C TYR A 94 5.70 -8.12 -17.20
N PRO A 95 4.65 -8.89 -16.84
CA PRO A 95 4.77 -10.31 -16.52
C PRO A 95 5.42 -11.04 -17.68
N GLU A 96 6.45 -11.84 -17.39
CA GLU A 96 7.20 -12.60 -18.39
C GLU A 96 7.73 -11.73 -19.57
N ASN A 97 8.03 -10.44 -19.31
CA ASN A 97 8.41 -9.43 -20.30
C ASN A 97 7.31 -9.07 -21.32
N ALA A 98 6.04 -9.28 -20.96
CA ALA A 98 4.92 -8.88 -21.78
C ALA A 98 4.77 -7.35 -21.86
N ALA A 99 4.15 -6.87 -22.94
CA ALA A 99 3.86 -5.45 -23.18
C ALA A 99 2.58 -4.98 -22.46
N PHE A 100 2.31 -5.49 -21.25
CA PHE A 100 1.22 -5.02 -20.41
C PHE A 100 1.60 -5.20 -18.93
N SER A 101 0.88 -4.54 -18.03
CA SER A 101 0.96 -4.77 -16.59
C SER A 101 -0.39 -5.21 -16.05
N VAL A 102 -0.36 -5.93 -14.94
CA VAL A 102 -1.56 -6.44 -14.28
C VAL A 102 -1.67 -5.81 -12.92
N ALA A 103 -2.83 -5.25 -12.58
CA ALA A 103 -3.15 -4.84 -11.22
C ALA A 103 -4.27 -5.70 -10.66
N SER A 104 -4.20 -6.05 -9.38
CA SER A 104 -5.33 -6.54 -8.60
C SER A 104 -5.64 -5.53 -7.52
N ILE A 105 -6.88 -5.08 -7.45
CA ILE A 105 -7.34 -4.10 -6.45
C ILE A 105 -8.58 -4.67 -5.77
N GLY A 106 -8.45 -5.07 -4.51
CA GLY A 106 -9.57 -5.68 -3.77
C GLY A 106 -10.10 -6.95 -4.44
N GLY A 107 -9.22 -7.74 -5.05
CA GLY A 107 -9.56 -8.95 -5.80
C GLY A 107 -10.06 -8.72 -7.23
N ARG A 108 -10.20 -7.47 -7.68
CA ARG A 108 -10.54 -7.15 -9.08
C ARG A 108 -9.28 -6.98 -9.91
N ARG A 109 -9.12 -7.82 -10.94
CA ARG A 109 -7.98 -7.76 -11.86
C ARG A 109 -8.24 -6.78 -12.99
N MET A 110 -7.23 -5.96 -13.31
CA MET A 110 -7.22 -5.02 -14.43
C MET A 110 -5.89 -5.15 -15.19
N GLU A 111 -5.94 -4.92 -16.50
CA GLU A 111 -4.76 -4.96 -17.38
C GLU A 111 -4.49 -3.58 -17.96
N TYR A 112 -3.21 -3.23 -18.05
CA TYR A 112 -2.73 -1.94 -18.54
C TYR A 112 -1.75 -2.20 -19.67
N THR A 113 -2.10 -1.84 -20.90
CA THR A 113 -1.16 -1.99 -22.04
C THR A 113 0.10 -1.16 -21.85
N GLU A 114 0.00 0.01 -21.22
CA GLU A 114 1.16 0.85 -20.93
C GLU A 114 0.96 1.55 -19.58
N ILE A 115 1.37 0.90 -18.49
CA ILE A 115 1.18 1.48 -17.16
C ILE A 115 2.08 2.70 -16.97
N GLN A 116 1.49 3.83 -16.61
CA GLN A 116 2.20 5.07 -16.37
C GLN A 116 2.33 5.34 -14.87
N LEU A 117 3.22 6.26 -14.50
CA LEU A 117 3.36 6.68 -13.10
C LEU A 117 2.04 7.20 -12.48
N PRO A 118 1.19 7.99 -13.16
CA PRO A 118 -0.10 8.38 -12.60
C PRO A 118 -1.02 7.20 -12.28
N ASP A 119 -0.97 6.12 -13.08
CA ASP A 119 -1.72 4.90 -12.80
C ASP A 119 -1.22 4.23 -11.52
N LEU A 120 0.11 4.09 -11.38
CA LEU A 120 0.73 3.56 -10.16
C LEU A 120 0.34 4.38 -8.92
N LEU A 121 0.38 5.71 -9.01
CA LEU A 121 -0.01 6.59 -7.92
C LEU A 121 -1.50 6.42 -7.58
N SER A 122 -2.37 6.31 -8.58
CA SER A 122 -3.79 6.05 -8.35
C SER A 122 -4.03 4.70 -7.65
N ILE A 123 -3.25 3.67 -7.99
CA ILE A 123 -3.33 2.36 -7.32
C ILE A 123 -2.84 2.45 -5.88
N VAL A 124 -1.78 3.22 -5.61
CA VAL A 124 -1.30 3.50 -4.24
C VAL A 124 -2.39 4.21 -3.42
N ASP A 125 -3.06 5.20 -4.00
CA ASP A 125 -4.18 5.90 -3.34
C ASP A 125 -5.31 4.91 -2.98
N LYS A 126 -5.59 3.94 -3.86
CA LYS A 126 -6.56 2.87 -3.57
C LYS A 126 -6.10 1.92 -2.48
N ALA A 127 -4.80 1.62 -2.39
CA ALA A 127 -4.27 0.85 -1.27
C ALA A 127 -4.45 1.58 0.06
N GLU A 128 -4.24 2.90 0.08
CA GLU A 128 -4.47 3.74 1.26
C GLU A 128 -5.94 3.73 1.71
N GLU A 129 -6.87 3.94 0.77
CA GLU A 129 -8.32 3.87 1.04
C GLU A 129 -8.72 2.52 1.66
N LEU A 130 -8.18 1.42 1.13
CA LEU A 130 -8.47 0.06 1.61
C LEU A 130 -7.78 -0.25 2.96
N ALA A 131 -6.59 0.30 3.21
CA ALA A 131 -5.90 0.17 4.50
C ALA A 131 -6.64 0.89 5.63
N GLY A 132 -7.22 2.07 5.35
CA GLY A 132 -8.00 2.85 6.32
C GLY A 132 -9.42 2.34 6.58
N SER A 133 -9.92 1.39 5.79
CA SER A 133 -11.28 0.86 5.90
C SER A 133 -11.41 -0.39 6.80
N ASN A 134 -10.37 -0.72 7.57
CA ASN A 134 -10.26 -1.93 8.37
C ASN A 134 -10.53 -1.70 9.86
#